data_AF-A0A5D2JS99-F1
#
_entry.id   AF-A0A5D2JS99-F1
#
_cell.length_a   1.000
_cell.length_b   1.000
_cell.length_c   1.000
_cell.angle_alpha   90.00
_cell.angle_beta   90.00
_cell.angle_gamma   90.00
#
_symmetry.space_group_name_H-M   'P 1'
#
loop_
_entity.id
_entity.type
_entity.pdbx_description
1 polymer ?
#
loop_
_entity_poly.entity_id
_entity_poly.type
_entity_poly.pdbx_seq_one_letter_code
_entity_poly.pdbx_strand_id
1 'polypeptide(L)'
;MSPEESDKLLESMFGREDWEFERIICNADLDQKGDIIVLVDEVKKYIAPGLKKKEVQDLENGKPIDILLFDEDSKAFYKLKLNFSRPYFLLCDTTLFYDNKKLTVGRRLGFRYEPCFAMLVVKSLN
;
A
#
# COMPACT_ATOMS: atom_id res chain seq x y z
N MET A 1 -5.06 -25.35 19.33
CA MET A 1 -4.18 -24.25 18.92
C MET A 1 -3.48 -23.78 20.16
N SER A 2 -2.17 -23.98 20.26
CA SER A 2 -1.40 -23.53 21.42
C SER A 2 -1.17 -22.01 21.35
N PRO A 3 -0.89 -21.34 22.47
CA PRO A 3 -0.50 -19.93 22.48
C PRO A 3 0.68 -19.66 21.55
N GLU A 4 1.66 -20.56 21.50
CA GLU A 4 2.82 -20.47 20.61
C GLU A 4 2.44 -20.57 19.13
N GLU A 5 1.44 -21.37 18.75
CA GLU A 5 0.93 -21.41 17.38
C GLU A 5 0.19 -20.11 17.02
N SER A 6 -0.54 -19.52 17.97
CA SER A 6 -1.21 -18.24 17.80
C SER A 6 -0.21 -17.09 17.67
N ASP A 7 0.81 -17.06 18.52
CA ASP A 7 1.88 -16.07 18.48
C ASP A 7 2.70 -16.20 17.21
N LYS A 8 2.96 -17.42 16.72
CA LYS A 8 3.63 -17.62 15.43
C LYS A 8 2.77 -17.21 14.24
N LEU A 9 1.44 -17.35 14.35
CA LEU A 9 0.51 -16.85 13.34
C LEU A 9 0.48 -15.32 13.35
N LEU A 10 0.43 -14.72 14.54
CA LEU A 10 0.50 -13.27 14.74
C LEU A 10 1.87 -12.73 14.31
N GLU A 11 2.97 -13.42 14.57
CA GLU A 11 4.31 -13.06 14.08
C GLU A 11 4.46 -13.31 12.57
N SER A 12 3.78 -14.28 11.98
CA SER A 12 3.73 -14.39 10.51
C SER A 12 2.88 -13.28 9.86
N MET A 13 1.85 -12.80 10.58
CA MET A 13 0.98 -11.70 10.15
C MET A 13 1.58 -10.32 10.45
N PHE A 14 2.43 -10.18 11.47
CA PHE A 14 2.87 -8.90 12.03
C PHE A 14 4.36 -8.85 12.46
N GLY A 15 5.08 -9.97 12.47
CA GLY A 15 6.39 -10.16 13.13
C GLY A 15 7.58 -10.49 12.23
N ARG A 16 7.47 -10.31 10.91
CA ARG A 16 8.65 -10.00 10.08
C ARG A 16 8.43 -8.66 9.42
N GLU A 17 9.32 -7.71 9.71
CA GLU A 17 9.41 -6.41 9.03
C GLU A 17 9.94 -6.56 7.60
N ASP A 18 9.56 -7.62 6.89
CA ASP A 18 9.88 -7.82 5.47
C ASP A 18 8.90 -6.96 4.65
N TRP A 19 9.11 -5.65 4.69
CA TRP A 19 8.41 -4.71 3.82
C TRP A 19 8.77 -5.01 2.37
N GLU A 20 7.76 -5.27 1.53
CA GLU A 20 7.97 -5.65 0.14
C GLU A 20 8.61 -4.53 -0.67
N PHE A 21 8.27 -3.29 -0.31
CA PHE A 21 8.93 -2.10 -0.83
C PHE A 21 8.88 -0.96 0.18
N GLU A 22 9.82 -0.04 0.04
CA GLU A 22 9.91 1.16 0.86
C GLU A 22 9.82 2.41 -0.02
N ARG A 23 9.23 3.47 0.53
CA ARG A 23 9.22 4.80 -0.08
C ARG A 23 9.76 5.82 0.91
N ILE A 24 10.69 6.65 0.44
CA ILE A 24 11.12 7.84 1.18
C ILE A 24 10.28 9.02 0.69
N ILE A 25 9.58 9.67 1.61
CA ILE A 25 8.75 10.83 1.30
C ILE A 25 9.65 11.99 0.87
N CYS A 26 9.38 12.53 -0.31
CA CYS A 26 10.05 13.72 -0.85
C CYS A 26 9.09 14.91 -0.93
N ASN A 27 9.62 16.11 -1.22
CA ASN A 27 8.78 17.31 -1.41
C ASN A 27 7.68 17.09 -2.46
N ALA A 28 7.99 16.39 -3.55
CA ALA A 28 7.02 16.14 -4.62
C ALA A 28 5.85 15.26 -4.16
N ASP A 29 6.03 14.39 -3.16
CA ASP A 29 4.94 13.60 -2.59
C ASP A 29 4.00 14.49 -1.77
N LEU A 30 4.54 15.45 -1.01
CA LEU A 30 3.75 16.35 -0.18
C LEU A 30 3.08 17.48 -0.99
N ASP A 31 3.74 17.93 -2.06
CA ASP A 31 3.26 19.01 -2.94
C ASP A 31 2.37 18.48 -4.08
N GLN A 32 2.13 17.17 -4.14
CA GLN A 32 1.35 16.55 -5.21
C GLN A 32 -0.12 16.96 -5.12
N LYS A 33 -0.49 17.98 -5.90
CA LYS A 33 -1.87 18.47 -6.06
C LYS A 33 -2.88 17.41 -6.54
N GLY A 34 -2.39 16.26 -7.00
CA GLY A 34 -3.21 15.19 -7.57
C GLY A 34 -3.54 14.06 -6.59
N ASP A 35 -3.12 14.14 -5.32
CA ASP A 35 -3.43 13.15 -4.28
C ASP A 35 -3.09 11.72 -4.71
N ILE A 36 -1.80 11.51 -4.99
CA ILE A 36 -1.35 10.33 -5.70
C ILE A 36 -0.07 9.75 -5.10
N ILE A 37 0.12 8.45 -5.23
CA ILE A 37 1.38 7.76 -4.98
C ILE A 37 1.73 7.05 -6.29
N VAL A 38 2.80 7.51 -6.93
CA VAL A 38 3.34 6.87 -8.14
C VAL A 38 4.04 5.58 -7.74
N LEU A 39 3.54 4.45 -8.23
CA LEU A 39 4.14 3.11 -8.12
C LEU A 39 4.65 2.71 -9.51
N VAL A 40 5.86 2.17 -9.58
CA VAL A 40 6.51 1.80 -10.84
C VAL A 40 6.36 0.30 -11.06
N ASP A 41 7.21 -0.50 -10.41
CA ASP A 41 7.25 -1.95 -10.58
C ASP A 41 6.59 -2.70 -9.41
N GLU A 42 6.30 -2.01 -8.31
CA GLU A 42 5.78 -2.58 -7.07
C GLU A 42 4.44 -3.27 -7.28
N VAL A 43 3.55 -2.66 -8.08
CA VAL A 43 2.22 -3.25 -8.34
C VAL A 43 2.33 -4.57 -9.05
N LYS A 44 3.15 -4.67 -10.09
CA LYS A 44 3.30 -5.92 -10.85
C LYS A 44 3.93 -7.02 -10.00
N LYS A 45 4.89 -6.66 -9.15
CA LYS A 45 5.68 -7.61 -8.37
C LYS A 45 4.94 -8.11 -7.13
N TYR A 46 4.22 -7.24 -6.45
CA TYR A 46 3.73 -7.51 -5.09
C TYR A 46 2.20 -7.49 -4.98
N ILE A 47 1.54 -6.57 -5.68
CA ILE A 47 0.07 -6.38 -5.56
C ILE A 47 -0.68 -7.28 -6.54
N ALA A 48 -0.36 -7.19 -7.82
CA ALA A 48 -1.05 -7.89 -8.91
C ALA A 48 -1.14 -9.41 -8.74
N PRO A 49 -0.13 -10.12 -8.21
CA PRO A 49 -0.23 -11.57 -7.96
C PRO A 49 -1.35 -11.96 -6.99
N GLY A 50 -1.72 -11.06 -6.07
CA GLY A 50 -2.79 -11.28 -5.10
C GLY A 50 -4.14 -10.67 -5.49
N LEU A 51 -4.25 -10.02 -6.65
CA LEU A 51 -5.52 -9.49 -7.18
C LEU A 51 -6.35 -10.57 -7.85
N LYS A 52 -7.67 -10.35 -7.92
CA LYS A 52 -8.55 -11.20 -8.73
C LYS A 52 -8.24 -11.01 -10.20
N LYS A 53 -8.41 -12.06 -11.02
CA LYS A 53 -8.20 -12.01 -12.48
C LYS A 53 -8.92 -10.83 -13.15
N LYS A 54 -10.15 -10.53 -12.72
CA LYS A 54 -10.93 -9.40 -13.25
C LYS A 54 -10.28 -8.05 -12.91
N GLU A 55 -9.77 -7.87 -11.70
CA GLU A 55 -9.12 -6.63 -11.25
C GLU A 55 -7.83 -6.38 -12.04
N VAL A 56 -7.05 -7.43 -12.29
CA VAL A 56 -5.87 -7.36 -13.17
C VAL A 56 -6.27 -6.94 -14.58
N GLN A 57 -7.29 -7.57 -15.17
CA GLN A 57 -7.79 -7.21 -16.49
C GLN A 57 -8.34 -5.78 -16.54
N ASP A 58 -9.06 -5.35 -15.51
CA ASP A 58 -9.58 -3.99 -15.44
C ASP A 58 -8.43 -2.98 -15.41
N LEU A 59 -7.38 -3.19 -14.59
CA LEU A 59 -6.17 -2.37 -14.59
C LEU A 59 -5.46 -2.34 -15.95
N GLU A 60 -5.25 -3.50 -16.58
CA GLU A 60 -4.61 -3.59 -17.90
C GLU A 60 -5.37 -2.84 -19.00
N ASN A 61 -6.71 -2.77 -18.86
CA ASN A 61 -7.59 -2.00 -19.73
C ASN A 61 -7.74 -0.53 -19.31
N GLY A 62 -6.95 -0.05 -18.35
CA GLY A 62 -6.98 1.34 -17.88
C GLY A 62 -8.18 1.69 -17.01
N LYS A 63 -8.90 0.69 -16.48
CA LYS A 63 -9.96 0.91 -15.50
C LYS A 63 -9.38 0.87 -14.09
N PRO A 64 -9.67 1.87 -13.24
CA PRO A 64 -9.20 1.86 -11.87
C PRO A 64 -9.91 0.78 -11.05
N ILE A 65 -9.19 0.22 -10.08
CA ILE A 65 -9.74 -0.70 -9.08
C ILE A 65 -9.66 -0.08 -7.69
N ASP A 66 -10.54 -0.51 -6.79
CA ASP A 66 -10.46 -0.12 -5.38
C ASP A 66 -9.33 -0.89 -4.70
N ILE A 67 -8.52 -0.21 -3.89
CA ILE A 67 -7.54 -0.79 -2.98
C ILE A 67 -7.83 -0.31 -1.56
N LEU A 68 -7.85 -1.23 -0.61
CA LEU A 68 -7.92 -0.89 0.80
C LEU A 68 -6.50 -0.70 1.32
N LEU A 69 -6.18 0.47 1.85
CA LEU A 69 -4.93 0.74 2.56
C LEU A 69 -5.19 0.69 4.08
N PHE A 70 -4.39 -0.05 4.81
CA PHE A 70 -4.37 -0.06 6.28
C PHE A 70 -3.08 0.54 6.81
N ASP A 71 -3.20 1.60 7.60
CA ASP A 71 -2.08 2.22 8.28
C ASP A 71 -1.87 1.60 9.67
N GLU A 72 -0.79 0.85 9.84
CA GLU A 72 -0.49 0.18 11.10
C GLU A 72 -0.20 1.14 12.24
N ASP A 73 0.30 2.35 11.96
CA ASP A 73 0.65 3.33 12.98
C ASP A 73 -0.60 3.92 13.63
N SER A 74 -1.61 4.25 12.82
CA SER A 74 -2.85 4.89 13.27
C SER A 74 -4.02 3.92 13.45
N LYS A 75 -3.85 2.65 13.02
CA LYS A 75 -4.92 1.64 12.94
C LYS A 75 -6.13 2.11 12.12
N ALA A 76 -5.89 2.95 11.11
CA ALA A 76 -6.91 3.52 10.24
C ALA A 76 -6.92 2.83 8.86
N PHE A 77 -8.09 2.84 8.24
CA PHE A 77 -8.29 2.32 6.88
C PHE A 77 -8.61 3.46 5.91
N TYR A 78 -8.06 3.37 4.70
CA TYR A 78 -8.28 4.31 3.62
C TYR A 78 -8.69 3.54 2.38
N LYS A 79 -9.82 3.91 1.78
CA LYS A 79 -10.25 3.36 0.50
C LYS A 79 -9.66 4.22 -0.61
N LEU A 80 -8.75 3.64 -1.39
CA LEU A 80 -7.99 4.31 -2.43
C LEU A 80 -8.32 3.69 -3.80
N LYS A 81 -7.84 4.32 -4.87
CA LYS A 81 -7.98 3.79 -6.23
C LYS A 81 -6.63 3.52 -6.84
N LEU A 82 -6.42 2.32 -7.35
CA LEU A 82 -5.26 1.98 -8.15
C LEU A 82 -5.61 2.12 -9.62
N ASN A 83 -4.89 2.97 -10.34
CA ASN A 83 -5.03 3.22 -11.76
C ASN A 83 -3.75 2.85 -12.50
N PHE A 84 -3.86 2.34 -13.72
CA PHE A 84 -2.73 2.14 -14.60
C PHE A 84 -2.68 3.24 -15.65
N SER A 85 -1.69 4.13 -15.51
CA SER A 85 -1.39 5.20 -16.46
C SER A 85 0.00 4.97 -17.03
N ARG A 86 0.08 4.14 -18.07
CA ARG A 86 1.32 3.63 -18.67
C ARG A 86 2.40 4.73 -18.76
N PRO A 87 3.64 4.50 -18.27
CA PRO A 87 4.16 3.24 -17.72
C PRO A 87 3.92 3.02 -16.22
N TYR A 88 3.21 3.94 -15.55
CA TYR A 88 3.10 3.97 -14.09
C TYR A 88 1.79 3.39 -13.58
N PHE A 89 1.83 2.86 -12.38
CA PHE A 89 0.64 2.68 -11.57
C PHE A 89 0.51 3.85 -10.60
N LEU A 90 -0.72 4.27 -10.36
CA LEU A 90 -1.02 5.44 -9.59
C LEU A 90 -2.04 5.05 -8.52
N LEU A 91 -1.64 5.15 -7.26
CA LEU A 91 -2.57 5.01 -6.15
C LEU A 91 -3.11 6.40 -5.81
N CYS A 92 -4.35 6.66 -6.18
CA CYS A 92 -5.02 7.96 -6.07
C CYS A 92 -5.86 8.05 -4.78
N ASP A 93 -6.40 9.25 -4.54
CA ASP A 93 -7.26 9.61 -3.41
C ASP A 93 -6.51 9.57 -2.06
N THR A 94 -5.21 9.90 -2.05
CA THR A 94 -4.31 9.71 -0.89
C THR A 94 -4.27 10.85 0.12
N THR A 95 -4.96 11.99 -0.11
CA THR A 95 -4.91 13.19 0.74
C THR A 95 -5.13 12.88 2.21
N LEU A 96 -6.24 12.19 2.50
CA LEU A 96 -6.64 11.92 3.88
C LEU A 96 -5.62 11.02 4.59
N PHE A 97 -4.99 10.10 3.85
CA PHE A 97 -3.92 9.28 4.38
C PHE A 97 -2.69 10.13 4.72
N TYR A 98 -2.28 11.05 3.85
CA TYR A 98 -1.11 11.91 4.06
C TYR A 98 -1.32 12.88 5.22
N ASP A 99 -2.48 13.53 5.27
CA ASP A 99 -2.86 14.48 6.32
C ASP A 99 -2.87 13.82 7.71
N ASN A 100 -3.49 12.64 7.82
CA ASN A 100 -3.58 11.92 9.09
C ASN A 100 -2.23 11.35 9.52
N LYS A 101 -1.41 10.88 8.58
CA LYS A 101 -0.10 10.29 8.87
C LYS A 101 0.96 11.35 9.21
N LYS A 102 0.67 12.64 8.95
CA LYS A 102 1.55 13.79 9.23
C LYS A 102 2.96 13.58 8.69
N LEU A 103 3.03 13.15 7.43
CA LEU A 103 4.27 12.80 6.77
C LEU A 103 5.19 14.03 6.65
N THR A 104 6.49 13.80 6.85
CA THR A 104 7.54 14.80 6.62
C THR A 104 8.52 14.28 5.58
N VAL A 105 9.18 15.20 4.89
CA VAL A 105 10.27 14.87 3.97
C VAL A 105 11.33 14.02 4.68
N GLY A 106 11.85 13.00 4.00
CA GLY A 106 12.82 12.06 4.53
C GLY A 106 12.20 10.94 5.37
N ARG A 107 10.92 11.01 5.74
CA ARG A 107 10.24 9.91 6.43
C ARG A 107 10.16 8.72 5.49
N ARG A 108 10.48 7.53 6.01
CA ARG A 108 10.45 6.28 5.26
C ARG A 108 9.17 5.52 5.60
N LEU A 109 8.49 5.02 4.58
CA LEU A 109 7.30 4.20 4.69
C LEU A 109 7.60 2.81 4.14
N GLY A 110 7.24 1.78 4.88
CA GLY A 110 7.26 0.40 4.42
C GLY A 110 5.86 0.00 3.97
N PHE A 111 5.79 -0.75 2.88
CA PHE A 111 4.54 -1.27 2.32
C PHE A 111 4.62 -2.77 2.12
N ARG A 112 3.50 -3.46 2.32
CA ARG A 112 3.31 -4.86 1.95
C ARG A 112 1.86 -5.09 1.53
N TYR A 113 1.63 -5.97 0.57
CA TYR A 113 0.30 -6.37 0.17
C TYR A 113 -0.08 -7.68 0.88
N GLU A 114 -1.29 -7.71 1.44
CA GLU A 114 -1.87 -8.85 2.14
C GLU A 114 -2.98 -9.48 1.28
N PRO A 115 -2.69 -10.52 0.48
CA PRO A 115 -3.64 -11.07 -0.49
C PRO A 115 -4.91 -11.63 0.15
N CYS A 116 -4.79 -12.20 1.36
CA CYS A 116 -5.91 -12.76 2.12
C CYS A 116 -6.99 -11.72 2.43
N PHE A 117 -6.60 -10.45 2.54
CA PHE A 117 -7.48 -9.33 2.87
C PHE A 117 -7.67 -8.36 1.70
N ALA A 118 -7.02 -8.60 0.56
CA ALA A 118 -6.93 -7.69 -0.57
C ALA A 118 -6.56 -6.26 -0.15
N MET A 119 -5.52 -6.16 0.69
CA MET A 119 -5.22 -4.96 1.46
C MET A 119 -3.75 -4.59 1.34
N LEU A 120 -3.47 -3.32 1.05
CA LEU A 120 -2.13 -2.75 1.15
C LEU A 120 -1.92 -2.28 2.59
N VAL A 121 -0.85 -2.73 3.23
CA VAL A 121 -0.49 -2.35 4.59
C VAL A 121 0.68 -1.39 4.53
N VAL A 122 0.64 -0.33 5.36
CA VAL A 122 1.71 0.66 5.44
C VAL A 122 2.06 0.98 6.89
N LYS A 123 3.34 1.22 7.14
CA LYS A 123 3.87 1.69 8.42
C LYS A 123 5.02 2.67 8.20
N SER A 124 5.20 3.59 9.13
CA SER A 124 6.42 4.40 9.17
C SER A 124 7.60 3.57 9.67
N LEU A 125 8.71 3.65 8.96
CA LEU A 125 9.97 3.00 9.35
C LEU A 125 10.85 4.00 10.09
N ASN A 126 11.62 3.48 11.05
CA ASN A 126 12.65 4.24 11.76
C ASN A 126 13.96 4.25 10.97
#